data_AF-A0A5C3QDZ1-F1
#
_entry.id   AF-A0A5C3QDZ1-F1
#
_cell.length_a   1.000
_cell.length_b   1.000
_cell.length_c   1.000
_cell.angle_alpha   90.00
_cell.angle_beta   90.00
_cell.angle_gamma   90.00
#
_symmetry.space_group_name_H-M   'P 1'
#
loop_
_entity.id
_entity.type
_entity.pdbx_description
1 polymer ?
#
loop_
_entity_poly.entity_id
_entity_poly.type
_entity_poly.pdbx_seq_one_letter_code
_entity_poly.pdbx_strand_id
1 'polypeptide(L)'
;MSWQLARQLLPTLRKEEEDLTSSAFGIAEAYSLYTEGALRGMVDGLLVDMRVIHVADQSFFEKWTAQTKFECLQMNAMDSIVLGPEDLVKKAQSLLSSGEFERRREAVELVLCAWILRGYTEGGFSGRPQLNTEALGNTLKVLEWDELAWPKYLRVHLIRSFAQAHSMLGYYYSQLGTTAPDKSSSQNNFLLASQSYKRAAHVYHQDDEEHSWFLHCALSNGAHSGRMTYEAALTILQEIRVSFPKMLRIWANTALSKGERDAVLSKHIAMESRLVEKIGKGVISKDGILSIKDLNACAPHRLHHILVSLIAIRPLGVHIYLLLP
;
A
#
# COMPACT_ATOMS: atom_id res chain seq x y z
N MET A 1 -29.61 8.42 -6.12
CA MET A 1 -29.19 9.03 -7.39
C MET A 1 -29.26 7.95 -8.45
N SER A 2 -30.11 8.09 -9.47
CA SER A 2 -30.45 6.99 -10.39
C SER A 2 -29.35 6.75 -11.44
N TRP A 3 -29.19 5.49 -11.84
CA TRP A 3 -28.24 5.00 -12.86
C TRP A 3 -28.32 5.76 -14.21
N GLN A 4 -29.46 6.41 -14.48
CA GLN A 4 -29.69 7.24 -15.66
C GLN A 4 -28.90 8.56 -15.64
N LEU A 5 -28.66 9.16 -14.47
CA LEU A 5 -27.89 10.40 -14.35
C LEU A 5 -26.38 10.13 -14.57
N ALA A 6 -25.87 9.01 -14.05
CA ALA A 6 -24.50 8.56 -14.29
C ALA A 6 -24.23 8.34 -15.79
N ARG A 7 -25.20 7.75 -16.51
CA ARG A 7 -25.10 7.51 -17.96
C ARG A 7 -25.08 8.79 -18.80
N GLN A 8 -25.70 9.87 -18.32
CA GLN A 8 -25.73 11.17 -19.00
C GLN A 8 -24.43 11.97 -18.81
N LEU A 9 -23.72 11.76 -17.70
CA LEU A 9 -22.46 12.46 -17.40
C LEU A 9 -21.22 11.75 -17.99
N LEU A 10 -21.35 10.47 -18.36
CA LEU A 10 -20.30 9.62 -18.91
C LEU A 10 -19.54 10.22 -20.12
N PRO A 11 -20.19 10.86 -21.11
CA PRO A 11 -19.49 11.46 -22.25
C PRO A 11 -18.69 12.72 -21.88
N THR A 12 -19.13 13.45 -20.84
CA THR A 12 -18.48 14.68 -20.37
C THR A 12 -17.23 14.34 -19.57
N LEU A 13 -17.31 13.31 -18.72
CA LEU A 13 -16.17 12.74 -18.00
C LEU A 13 -15.13 12.15 -18.97
N ARG A 14 -15.58 11.56 -20.09
CA ARG A 14 -14.71 11.04 -21.16
C ARG A 14 -13.77 12.08 -21.78
N LYS A 15 -14.12 13.36 -21.70
CA LYS A 15 -13.32 14.45 -22.26
C LYS A 15 -12.26 14.98 -21.28
N GLU A 16 -12.39 14.64 -20.00
CA GLU A 16 -11.42 14.89 -18.94
C GLU A 16 -10.59 13.61 -18.60
N GLU A 17 -10.92 12.48 -19.24
CA GLU A 17 -10.40 11.11 -18.97
C GLU A 17 -9.08 10.73 -19.67
N GLU A 18 -8.37 11.66 -20.33
CA GLU A 18 -7.05 11.32 -20.87
C GLU A 18 -5.95 11.17 -19.79
N ASP A 19 -6.23 11.51 -18.53
CA ASP A 19 -5.22 11.48 -17.43
C ASP A 19 -5.58 10.69 -16.15
N LEU A 20 -6.80 10.12 -15.98
CA LEU A 20 -7.27 9.61 -14.66
C LEU A 20 -8.02 8.25 -14.66
N THR A 21 -7.80 7.40 -15.66
CA THR A 21 -8.62 6.20 -15.86
C THR A 21 -8.11 4.94 -15.15
N SER A 22 -8.46 4.83 -13.87
CA SER A 22 -8.82 3.55 -13.20
C SER A 22 -9.34 3.77 -11.77
N SER A 23 -8.89 4.81 -11.08
CA SER A 23 -9.23 5.09 -9.68
C SER A 23 -10.57 5.82 -9.48
N ALA A 24 -10.93 6.73 -10.38
CA ALA A 24 -12.19 7.48 -10.30
C ALA A 24 -13.43 6.60 -10.48
N PHE A 25 -13.32 5.50 -11.25
CA PHE A 25 -14.43 4.57 -11.50
C PHE A 25 -14.78 3.75 -10.24
N GLY A 26 -13.77 3.24 -9.53
CA GLY A 26 -13.97 2.53 -8.26
C GLY A 26 -14.57 3.44 -7.18
N ILE A 27 -14.24 4.74 -7.20
CA ILE A 27 -14.80 5.72 -6.27
C ILE A 27 -16.24 6.10 -6.62
N ALA A 28 -16.55 6.31 -7.89
CA ALA A 28 -17.93 6.59 -8.33
C ALA A 28 -18.88 5.44 -8.00
N GLU A 29 -18.41 4.20 -8.12
CA GLU A 29 -19.13 3.00 -7.69
C GLU A 29 -19.18 2.87 -6.16
N ALA A 30 -18.10 3.22 -5.46
CA ALA A 30 -18.05 3.25 -4.00
C ALA A 30 -18.96 4.32 -3.34
N TYR A 31 -19.29 5.41 -4.06
CA TYR A 31 -20.31 6.38 -3.64
C TYR A 31 -21.74 5.91 -3.94
N SER A 32 -21.91 4.84 -4.72
CA SER A 32 -23.17 4.11 -4.76
C SER A 32 -23.23 3.20 -3.54
N LEU A 33 -23.83 3.71 -2.46
CA LEU A 33 -24.17 2.89 -1.30
C LEU A 33 -24.89 1.62 -1.77
N TYR A 34 -24.49 0.49 -1.19
CA TYR A 34 -25.07 -0.84 -1.42
C TYR A 34 -24.68 -1.55 -2.73
N THR A 35 -23.49 -1.26 -3.27
CA THR A 35 -22.91 -2.03 -4.37
C THR A 35 -21.94 -3.08 -3.83
N GLU A 36 -22.05 -4.33 -4.28
CA GLU A 36 -21.15 -5.42 -3.88
C GLU A 36 -19.72 -5.16 -4.38
N GLY A 37 -18.71 -5.44 -3.56
CA GLY A 37 -17.31 -5.25 -3.90
C GLY A 37 -16.82 -3.80 -3.78
N ALA A 38 -17.66 -2.86 -3.33
CA ALA A 38 -17.28 -1.47 -3.14
C ALA A 38 -16.11 -1.31 -2.16
N LEU A 39 -16.09 -2.08 -1.07
CA LEU A 39 -14.96 -2.07 -0.13
C LEU A 39 -13.65 -2.50 -0.77
N ARG A 40 -13.68 -3.55 -1.59
CA ARG A 40 -12.49 -4.00 -2.33
C ARG A 40 -12.02 -2.94 -3.31
N GLY A 41 -12.96 -2.33 -4.05
CA GLY A 41 -12.66 -1.21 -4.95
C GLY A 41 -12.06 0.00 -4.23
N MET A 42 -12.55 0.34 -3.03
CA MET A 42 -11.97 1.40 -2.20
C MET A 42 -10.54 1.07 -1.76
N VAL A 43 -10.31 -0.16 -1.26
CA VAL A 43 -8.97 -0.61 -0.86
C VAL A 43 -8.03 -0.63 -2.06
N ASP A 44 -8.45 -1.16 -3.19
CA ASP A 44 -7.65 -1.19 -4.40
C ASP A 44 -7.32 0.23 -4.90
N GLY A 45 -8.30 1.14 -4.92
CA GLY A 45 -8.10 2.55 -5.26
C GLY A 45 -7.13 3.24 -4.30
N LEU A 46 -7.34 3.07 -3.00
CA LEU A 46 -6.48 3.60 -1.94
C LEU A 46 -5.00 3.25 -2.17
N LEU A 47 -4.77 2.02 -2.61
CA LEU A 47 -3.44 1.44 -2.70
C LEU A 47 -2.74 1.77 -4.02
N VAL A 48 -3.51 1.93 -5.09
CA VAL A 48 -2.99 2.46 -6.36
C VAL A 48 -2.56 3.92 -6.18
N ASP A 49 -3.39 4.73 -5.53
CA ASP A 49 -3.08 6.14 -5.32
C ASP A 49 -3.88 6.72 -4.15
N MET A 50 -3.22 6.92 -3.02
CA MET A 50 -3.81 7.51 -1.82
C MET A 50 -4.51 8.87 -2.03
N ARG A 51 -4.21 9.61 -3.10
CA ARG A 51 -4.86 10.89 -3.44
C ARG A 51 -6.29 10.71 -3.97
N VAL A 52 -6.62 9.51 -4.43
CA VAL A 52 -7.93 9.26 -5.03
C VAL A 52 -9.02 9.26 -3.96
N ILE A 53 -8.66 8.96 -2.71
CA ILE A 53 -9.59 9.05 -1.59
C ILE A 53 -9.56 10.46 -1.00
N HIS A 54 -10.50 11.28 -1.47
CA HIS A 54 -10.84 12.55 -0.84
C HIS A 54 -12.09 12.40 0.02
N VAL A 55 -11.92 12.38 1.35
CA VAL A 55 -13.04 12.33 2.29
C VAL A 55 -13.49 13.76 2.63
N ALA A 56 -14.30 14.36 1.75
CA ALA A 56 -14.91 15.67 2.00
C ALA A 56 -16.16 15.59 2.90
N ASP A 57 -16.85 14.45 2.85
CA ASP A 57 -18.14 14.25 3.50
C ASP A 57 -17.96 13.74 4.94
N GLN A 58 -18.47 14.50 5.92
CA GLN A 58 -18.42 14.12 7.33
C GLN A 58 -19.18 12.81 7.61
N SER A 59 -20.17 12.47 6.79
CA SER A 59 -20.92 11.20 6.90
C SER A 59 -20.21 10.00 6.27
N PHE A 60 -19.00 10.18 5.70
CA PHE A 60 -18.26 9.11 5.04
C PHE A 60 -18.07 7.89 5.95
N PHE A 61 -17.72 8.08 7.22
CA PHE A 61 -17.51 6.97 8.15
C PHE A 61 -18.80 6.19 8.43
N GLU A 62 -19.95 6.89 8.50
CA GLU A 62 -21.25 6.24 8.66
C GLU A 62 -21.61 5.42 7.42
N LYS A 63 -21.39 6.00 6.24
CA LYS A 63 -21.60 5.35 4.93
C LYS A 63 -20.70 4.12 4.75
N TRP A 64 -19.42 4.25 5.07
CA TRP A 64 -18.46 3.15 5.05
C TRP A 64 -18.84 2.05 6.05
N THR A 65 -19.25 2.41 7.27
CA THR A 65 -19.73 1.44 8.26
C THR A 65 -20.98 0.70 7.75
N ALA A 66 -21.92 1.43 7.12
CA ALA A 66 -23.12 0.84 6.53
C ALA A 66 -22.77 -0.09 5.35
N GLN A 67 -21.85 0.32 4.47
CA GLN A 67 -21.37 -0.48 3.35
C GLN A 67 -20.68 -1.76 3.83
N THR A 68 -19.84 -1.65 4.85
CA THR A 68 -19.16 -2.80 5.48
C THR A 68 -20.16 -3.80 6.05
N LYS A 69 -21.19 -3.32 6.76
CA LYS A 69 -22.28 -4.16 7.25
C LYS A 69 -23.06 -4.81 6.12
N PHE A 70 -23.37 -4.06 5.06
CA PHE A 70 -24.10 -4.57 3.90
C PHE A 70 -23.35 -5.71 3.21
N GLU A 71 -22.08 -5.52 2.82
CA GLU A 71 -21.31 -6.55 2.13
C GLU A 71 -21.10 -7.78 3.03
N CYS A 72 -20.89 -7.56 4.33
CA CYS A 72 -20.78 -8.69 5.25
C CYS A 72 -22.10 -9.41 5.50
N LEU A 73 -23.26 -8.76 5.41
CA LEU A 73 -24.55 -9.44 5.41
C LEU A 73 -24.71 -10.30 4.15
N GLN A 74 -24.39 -9.76 2.98
CA GLN A 74 -24.48 -10.48 1.70
C GLN A 74 -23.60 -11.73 1.69
N MET A 75 -22.37 -11.63 2.21
CA MET A 75 -21.42 -12.74 2.25
C MET A 75 -21.60 -13.68 3.46
N ASN A 76 -22.58 -13.42 4.34
CA ASN A 76 -22.74 -14.10 5.63
C ASN A 76 -21.44 -14.05 6.48
N ALA A 77 -20.78 -12.91 6.44
CA ALA A 77 -19.52 -12.57 7.09
C ALA A 77 -19.71 -11.65 8.30
N MET A 78 -20.94 -11.25 8.65
CA MET A 78 -21.22 -10.30 9.73
C MET A 78 -20.61 -10.69 11.07
N ASP A 79 -20.70 -11.97 11.43
CA ASP A 79 -20.08 -12.46 12.67
C ASP A 79 -18.57 -12.17 12.69
N SER A 80 -17.92 -12.16 11.52
CA SER A 80 -16.48 -12.12 11.31
C SER A 80 -15.83 -10.73 11.38
N ILE A 81 -16.56 -9.63 11.21
CA ILE A 81 -15.97 -8.27 11.40
C ILE A 81 -15.72 -7.98 12.89
N VAL A 82 -16.59 -8.54 13.75
CA VAL A 82 -16.51 -8.36 15.21
C VAL A 82 -15.49 -9.32 15.82
N LEU A 83 -15.13 -10.39 15.10
CA LEU A 83 -14.11 -11.33 15.56
C LEU A 83 -12.74 -10.65 15.62
N GLY A 84 -12.00 -10.93 16.68
CA GLY A 84 -10.57 -10.69 16.68
C GLY A 84 -9.86 -11.58 15.65
N PRO A 85 -8.58 -11.29 15.34
CA PRO A 85 -7.81 -12.08 14.38
C PRO A 85 -7.79 -13.56 14.72
N GLU A 86 -7.73 -13.93 16.00
CA GLU A 86 -7.70 -15.31 16.47
C GLU A 86 -9.01 -16.07 16.17
N ASP A 87 -10.15 -15.39 16.20
CA ASP A 87 -11.43 -16.03 15.91
C ASP A 87 -11.71 -16.09 14.40
N LEU A 88 -11.26 -15.09 13.63
CA LEU A 88 -11.30 -15.16 12.16
C LEU A 88 -10.46 -16.34 11.65
N VAL A 89 -9.29 -16.52 12.24
CA VAL A 89 -8.39 -17.67 12.09
C VAL A 89 -9.13 -18.99 12.33
N LYS A 90 -9.74 -19.19 13.51
CA LYS A 90 -10.49 -20.42 13.82
C LYS A 90 -11.62 -20.68 12.83
N LYS A 91 -12.34 -19.62 12.41
CA LYS A 91 -13.41 -19.73 11.42
C LYS A 91 -12.86 -20.16 10.06
N ALA A 92 -11.77 -19.56 9.60
CA ALA A 92 -11.09 -19.96 8.37
C ALA A 92 -10.65 -21.43 8.42
N GLN A 93 -10.10 -21.89 9.54
CA GLN A 93 -9.74 -23.30 9.77
C GLN A 93 -10.92 -24.26 9.66
N SER A 94 -12.05 -23.88 10.27
CA SER A 94 -13.29 -24.66 10.20
C SER A 94 -13.77 -24.79 8.75
N LEU A 95 -13.74 -23.68 8.01
CA LEU A 95 -14.10 -23.64 6.58
C LEU A 95 -13.16 -24.47 5.69
N LEU A 96 -11.85 -24.48 5.99
CA LEU A 96 -10.88 -25.32 5.30
C LEU A 96 -11.15 -26.80 5.56
N SER A 97 -11.44 -27.16 6.81
CA SER A 97 -11.69 -28.53 7.22
C SER A 97 -13.00 -29.09 6.65
N SER A 98 -14.01 -28.23 6.44
CA SER A 98 -15.27 -28.61 5.80
C SER A 98 -15.23 -28.62 4.27
N GLY A 99 -14.16 -28.11 3.64
CA GLY A 99 -14.07 -27.91 2.19
C GLY A 99 -14.92 -26.74 1.67
N GLU A 100 -15.53 -25.94 2.54
CA GLU A 100 -16.35 -24.78 2.16
C GLU A 100 -15.53 -23.50 1.96
N PHE A 101 -14.24 -23.53 2.28
CA PHE A 101 -13.40 -22.34 2.23
C PHE A 101 -13.46 -21.62 0.88
N GLU A 102 -13.41 -22.35 -0.23
CA GLU A 102 -13.42 -21.71 -1.55
C GLU A 102 -14.69 -20.87 -1.80
N ARG A 103 -15.83 -21.32 -1.27
CA ARG A 103 -17.11 -20.59 -1.35
C ARG A 103 -17.20 -19.42 -0.37
N ARG A 104 -16.33 -19.38 0.63
CA ARG A 104 -16.37 -18.42 1.74
C ARG A 104 -15.10 -17.56 1.84
N ARG A 105 -14.16 -17.71 0.91
CA ARG A 105 -12.88 -16.99 0.88
C ARG A 105 -13.09 -15.48 0.81
N GLU A 106 -14.09 -15.05 0.03
CA GLU A 106 -14.43 -13.65 -0.19
C GLU A 106 -14.89 -12.99 1.10
N ALA A 107 -15.55 -13.74 2.00
CA ALA A 107 -15.89 -13.25 3.32
C ALA A 107 -14.66 -12.96 4.19
N VAL A 108 -13.60 -13.79 4.09
CA VAL A 108 -12.34 -13.56 4.80
C VAL A 108 -11.60 -12.36 4.19
N GLU A 109 -11.50 -12.31 2.86
CA GLU A 109 -10.91 -11.16 2.14
C GLU A 109 -11.61 -9.84 2.50
N LEU A 110 -12.94 -9.86 2.57
CA LEU A 110 -13.75 -8.68 2.91
C LEU A 110 -13.43 -8.16 4.31
N VAL A 111 -13.26 -9.04 5.30
CA VAL A 111 -12.89 -8.64 6.67
C VAL A 111 -11.49 -8.04 6.69
N LEU A 112 -10.54 -8.64 5.98
CA LEU A 112 -9.18 -8.10 5.86
C LEU A 112 -9.19 -6.72 5.18
N CYS A 113 -9.95 -6.57 4.09
CA CYS A 113 -10.15 -5.28 3.42
C CYS A 113 -10.77 -4.24 4.36
N ALA A 114 -11.77 -4.62 5.16
CA ALA A 114 -12.39 -3.74 6.13
C ALA A 114 -11.39 -3.27 7.21
N TRP A 115 -10.54 -4.16 7.73
CA TRP A 115 -9.48 -3.78 8.68
C TRP A 115 -8.41 -2.89 8.05
N ILE A 116 -7.97 -3.21 6.83
CA ILE A 116 -7.02 -2.37 6.08
C ILE A 116 -7.60 -0.97 5.90
N LEU A 117 -8.83 -0.87 5.40
CA LEU A 117 -9.48 0.41 5.16
C LEU A 117 -9.72 1.18 6.46
N ARG A 118 -10.12 0.50 7.54
CA ARG A 118 -10.25 1.08 8.88
C ARG A 118 -8.92 1.65 9.38
N GLY A 119 -7.83 0.90 9.24
CA GLY A 119 -6.51 1.34 9.64
C GLY A 119 -6.08 2.61 8.90
N TYR A 120 -6.42 2.71 7.61
CA TYR A 120 -6.19 3.92 6.83
C TYR A 120 -7.09 5.09 7.25
N THR A 121 -8.39 4.87 7.32
CA THR A 121 -9.36 5.95 7.46
C THR A 121 -9.43 6.48 8.89
N GLU A 122 -9.63 5.60 9.87
CA GLU A 122 -9.70 5.98 11.28
C GLU A 122 -8.30 6.29 11.84
N GLY A 123 -7.30 5.50 11.44
CA GLY A 123 -5.94 5.68 11.92
C GLY A 123 -5.22 6.89 11.32
N GLY A 124 -5.38 7.10 10.01
CA GLY A 124 -4.76 8.19 9.27
C GLY A 124 -5.50 9.52 9.39
N PHE A 125 -6.80 9.56 9.07
CA PHE A 125 -7.54 10.84 9.04
C PHE A 125 -8.03 11.30 10.41
N SER A 126 -8.44 10.38 11.30
CA SER A 126 -9.01 10.76 12.61
C SER A 126 -7.95 11.05 13.67
N GLY A 127 -6.66 11.01 13.34
CA GLY A 127 -5.57 11.24 14.29
C GLY A 127 -5.49 10.19 15.40
N ARG A 128 -5.90 8.95 15.12
CA ARG A 128 -5.89 7.82 16.08
C ARG A 128 -4.89 6.74 15.64
N PRO A 129 -3.58 7.03 15.68
CA PRO A 129 -2.55 6.15 15.12
C PRO A 129 -2.56 4.73 15.69
N GLN A 130 -3.11 4.51 16.88
CA GLN A 130 -3.23 3.19 17.52
C GLN A 130 -4.17 2.27 16.73
N LEU A 131 -5.24 2.82 16.14
CA LEU A 131 -6.20 2.05 15.35
C LEU A 131 -5.61 1.58 14.02
N ASN A 132 -4.64 2.34 13.46
CA ASN A 132 -3.87 1.90 12.31
C ASN A 132 -3.07 0.63 12.64
N THR A 133 -2.27 0.68 13.72
CA THR A 133 -1.45 -0.45 14.15
C THR A 133 -2.26 -1.66 14.59
N GLU A 134 -3.40 -1.43 15.25
CA GLU A 134 -4.30 -2.52 15.67
C GLU A 134 -4.92 -3.19 14.45
N ALA A 135 -5.53 -2.42 13.54
CA ALA A 135 -6.22 -2.98 12.41
C ALA A 135 -5.26 -3.70 11.45
N LEU A 136 -4.12 -3.07 11.11
CA LEU A 136 -3.10 -3.71 10.27
C LEU A 136 -2.40 -4.87 10.98
N GLY A 137 -2.19 -4.77 12.30
CA GLY A 137 -1.65 -5.88 13.11
C GLY A 137 -2.59 -7.08 13.14
N ASN A 138 -3.90 -6.86 13.23
CA ASN A 138 -4.91 -7.92 13.14
C ASN A 138 -4.90 -8.56 11.74
N THR A 139 -4.85 -7.74 10.68
CA THR A 139 -4.71 -8.23 9.31
C THR A 139 -3.47 -9.12 9.18
N LEU A 140 -2.31 -8.63 9.62
CA LEU A 140 -1.07 -9.42 9.57
C LEU A 140 -1.15 -10.69 10.40
N LYS A 141 -1.72 -10.68 11.61
CA LYS A 141 -1.87 -11.89 12.41
C LYS A 141 -2.63 -12.99 11.68
N VAL A 142 -3.71 -12.64 10.96
CA VAL A 142 -4.51 -13.62 10.21
C VAL A 142 -3.75 -14.11 8.99
N LEU A 143 -3.07 -13.20 8.32
CA LEU A 143 -2.29 -13.49 7.13
C LEU A 143 -1.08 -14.38 7.50
N GLU A 144 -0.26 -13.98 8.48
CA GLU A 144 0.93 -14.69 8.98
C GLU A 144 0.64 -15.92 9.84
N TRP A 145 -0.63 -16.17 10.20
CA TRP A 145 -1.03 -17.17 11.20
C TRP A 145 -0.38 -18.55 11.00
N ASP A 146 -0.26 -19.01 9.77
CA ASP A 146 0.70 -20.05 9.42
C ASP A 146 0.87 -20.05 7.88
N GLU A 147 2.03 -19.57 7.42
CA GLU A 147 2.41 -19.59 6.00
C GLU A 147 2.28 -21.00 5.38
N LEU A 148 2.27 -22.06 6.18
CA LEU A 148 2.07 -23.44 5.74
C LEU A 148 0.60 -23.89 5.79
N ALA A 149 -0.24 -23.31 6.65
CA ALA A 149 -1.64 -23.72 6.79
C ALA A 149 -2.52 -23.22 5.64
N TRP A 150 -2.19 -22.07 5.04
CA TRP A 150 -2.91 -21.60 3.85
C TRP A 150 -2.56 -22.48 2.64
N PRO A 151 -3.57 -23.13 2.01
CA PRO A 151 -3.36 -23.79 0.74
C PRO A 151 -2.68 -22.88 -0.29
N LYS A 152 -1.75 -23.41 -1.07
CA LYS A 152 -0.95 -22.62 -2.03
C LYS A 152 -1.79 -21.79 -3.00
N TYR A 153 -2.94 -22.31 -3.42
CA TYR A 153 -3.84 -21.58 -4.33
C TYR A 153 -4.51 -20.37 -3.66
N LEU A 154 -4.73 -20.41 -2.34
CA LEU A 154 -5.31 -19.29 -1.58
C LEU A 154 -4.30 -18.19 -1.33
N ARG A 155 -3.01 -18.54 -1.20
CA ARG A 155 -1.95 -17.54 -1.12
C ARG A 155 -1.97 -16.62 -2.32
N VAL A 156 -2.21 -17.11 -3.53
CA VAL A 156 -2.26 -16.25 -4.73
C VAL A 156 -3.32 -15.14 -4.61
N HIS A 157 -4.45 -15.44 -3.99
CA HIS A 157 -5.53 -14.47 -3.80
C HIS A 157 -5.28 -13.51 -2.62
N LEU A 158 -4.69 -14.01 -1.54
CA LEU A 158 -4.34 -13.21 -0.36
C LEU A 158 -3.03 -12.43 -0.51
N ILE A 159 -2.15 -12.81 -1.46
CA ILE A 159 -0.84 -12.19 -1.75
C ILE A 159 -0.99 -10.68 -1.86
N ARG A 160 -2.00 -10.22 -2.58
CA ARG A 160 -2.26 -8.79 -2.72
C ARG A 160 -2.56 -8.18 -1.35
N SER A 161 -3.53 -8.70 -0.59
CA SER A 161 -3.83 -8.20 0.75
C SER A 161 -2.64 -8.23 1.74
N PHE A 162 -1.77 -9.24 1.65
CA PHE A 162 -0.52 -9.31 2.42
C PHE A 162 0.43 -8.19 2.09
N ALA A 163 0.76 -8.05 0.81
CA ALA A 163 1.72 -7.06 0.37
C ALA A 163 1.20 -5.65 0.65
N GLN A 164 -0.10 -5.45 0.50
CA GLN A 164 -0.81 -4.21 0.82
C GLN A 164 -0.79 -3.89 2.32
N ALA A 165 -1.06 -4.86 3.20
CA ALA A 165 -0.97 -4.64 4.65
C ALA A 165 0.45 -4.25 5.08
N HIS A 166 1.46 -4.94 4.56
CA HIS A 166 2.85 -4.63 4.83
C HIS A 166 3.30 -3.29 4.24
N SER A 167 2.88 -2.92 3.04
CA SER A 167 3.23 -1.62 2.45
C SER A 167 2.60 -0.46 3.22
N MET A 168 1.37 -0.62 3.69
CA MET A 168 0.70 0.37 4.54
C MET A 168 1.35 0.53 5.91
N LEU A 169 1.77 -0.57 6.56
CA LEU A 169 2.59 -0.50 7.77
C LEU A 169 3.92 0.19 7.50
N GLY A 170 4.55 -0.14 6.36
CA GLY A 170 5.76 0.53 5.88
C GLY A 170 5.58 2.05 5.80
N TYR A 171 4.50 2.49 5.18
CA TYR A 171 4.15 3.90 5.06
C TYR A 171 3.90 4.55 6.42
N TYR A 172 3.06 3.93 7.25
CA TYR A 172 2.72 4.43 8.57
C TYR A 172 3.96 4.62 9.45
N TYR A 173 4.83 3.61 9.54
CA TYR A 173 6.07 3.71 10.29
C TYR A 173 7.03 4.75 9.69
N SER A 174 7.06 4.92 8.37
CA SER A 174 7.84 6.00 7.75
C SER A 174 7.34 7.38 8.21
N GLN A 175 6.02 7.60 8.29
CA GLN A 175 5.44 8.85 8.78
C GLN A 175 5.78 9.08 10.26
N LEU A 176 5.62 8.05 11.10
CA LEU A 176 6.02 8.13 12.50
C LEU A 176 7.52 8.38 12.67
N GLY A 177 8.36 7.86 11.77
CA GLY A 177 9.79 8.12 11.74
C GLY A 177 10.12 9.59 11.49
N THR A 178 9.36 10.22 10.59
CA THR A 178 9.49 11.65 10.26
C THR A 178 9.00 12.57 11.38
N THR A 179 7.93 12.20 12.08
CA THR A 179 7.32 13.05 13.13
C THR A 179 7.74 12.67 14.55
N ALA A 180 8.65 11.71 14.72
CA ALA A 180 9.08 11.24 16.03
C ALA A 180 9.75 12.36 16.86
N PRO A 181 9.51 12.41 18.18
CA PRO A 181 10.04 13.45 19.05
C PRO A 181 11.55 13.30 19.31
N ASP A 182 12.08 12.08 19.19
CA ASP A 182 13.47 11.76 19.47
C ASP A 182 14.09 10.86 18.40
N LYS A 183 15.43 10.88 18.36
CA LYS A 183 16.21 10.13 17.37
C LYS A 183 16.00 8.62 17.50
N SER A 184 15.91 8.07 18.71
CA SER A 184 15.78 6.62 18.90
C SER A 184 14.46 6.10 18.34
N SER A 185 13.36 6.81 18.66
CA SER A 185 12.03 6.52 18.13
C SER A 185 11.99 6.68 16.60
N SER A 186 12.59 7.75 16.07
CA SER A 186 12.70 7.96 14.61
C SER A 186 13.41 6.79 13.92
N GLN A 187 14.57 6.38 14.45
CA GLN A 187 15.36 5.27 13.91
C GLN A 187 14.61 3.94 13.99
N ASN A 188 13.94 3.65 15.11
CA ASN A 188 13.13 2.43 15.28
C ASN A 188 11.99 2.37 14.26
N ASN A 189 11.26 3.47 14.09
CA ASN A 189 10.15 3.56 13.14
C ASN A 189 10.65 3.38 11.70
N PHE A 190 11.73 4.03 11.28
CA PHE A 190 12.30 3.81 9.96
C PHE A 190 12.80 2.39 9.73
N LEU A 191 13.33 1.73 10.77
CA LEU A 191 13.72 0.32 10.68
C LEU A 191 12.50 -0.58 10.47
N LEU A 192 11.42 -0.37 11.24
CA LEU A 192 10.16 -1.09 11.07
C LEU A 192 9.54 -0.85 9.69
N ALA A 193 9.63 0.39 9.19
CA ALA A 193 9.19 0.73 7.84
C ALA A 193 9.97 -0.05 6.78
N SER A 194 11.30 -0.08 6.90
CA SER A 194 12.19 -0.82 6.01
C SER A 194 11.85 -2.31 5.97
N GLN A 195 11.66 -2.93 7.15
CA GLN A 195 11.30 -4.34 7.26
C GLN A 195 9.92 -4.64 6.66
N SER A 196 8.94 -3.77 6.91
CA SER A 196 7.59 -3.93 6.39
C SER A 196 7.56 -3.84 4.85
N TYR A 197 8.22 -2.84 4.26
CA TYR A 197 8.35 -2.77 2.80
C TYR A 197 9.12 -3.94 2.20
N LYS A 198 10.14 -4.46 2.87
CA LYS A 198 10.86 -5.65 2.40
C LYS A 198 9.94 -6.87 2.37
N ARG A 199 9.12 -7.08 3.41
CA ARG A 199 8.10 -8.13 3.41
C ARG A 199 7.09 -7.93 2.29
N ALA A 200 6.60 -6.70 2.08
CA ALA A 200 5.70 -6.39 0.98
C ALA A 200 6.31 -6.77 -0.39
N ALA A 201 7.57 -6.40 -0.64
CA ALA A 201 8.25 -6.75 -1.88
C ALA A 201 8.32 -8.27 -2.11
N HIS A 202 8.61 -9.04 -1.06
CA HIS A 202 8.77 -10.50 -1.15
C HIS A 202 7.48 -11.28 -1.34
N VAL A 203 6.33 -10.61 -1.21
CA VAL A 203 5.03 -11.18 -1.52
C VAL A 203 4.76 -11.16 -3.04
N TYR A 204 5.32 -10.18 -3.76
CA TYR A 204 5.18 -10.04 -5.20
C TYR A 204 6.20 -10.86 -6.00
N HIS A 205 5.82 -11.24 -7.22
CA HIS A 205 6.76 -11.84 -8.16
C HIS A 205 7.84 -10.84 -8.60
N GLN A 206 9.04 -11.34 -8.92
CA GLN A 206 10.19 -10.50 -9.26
C GLN A 206 10.01 -9.66 -10.55
N ASP A 207 9.07 -10.04 -11.41
CA ASP A 207 8.71 -9.32 -12.62
C ASP A 207 7.54 -8.34 -12.41
N ASP A 208 7.05 -8.20 -11.18
CA ASP A 208 6.04 -7.21 -10.79
C ASP A 208 6.69 -5.83 -10.54
N GLU A 209 6.01 -4.74 -10.90
CA GLU A 209 6.50 -3.39 -10.64
C GLU A 209 6.54 -3.04 -9.16
N GLU A 210 5.62 -3.59 -8.38
CA GLU A 210 5.48 -3.34 -6.95
C GLU A 210 6.60 -4.02 -6.15
N HIS A 211 7.08 -5.19 -6.61
CA HIS A 211 8.25 -5.85 -6.04
C HIS A 211 9.47 -4.90 -6.02
N SER A 212 9.83 -4.37 -7.19
CA SER A 212 11.00 -3.50 -7.32
C SER A 212 10.82 -2.17 -6.59
N TRP A 213 9.60 -1.62 -6.62
CA TRP A 213 9.27 -0.39 -5.93
C TRP A 213 9.36 -0.53 -4.41
N PHE A 214 8.81 -1.59 -3.83
CA PHE A 214 8.89 -1.81 -2.38
C PHE A 214 10.29 -2.15 -1.90
N LEU A 215 11.15 -2.78 -2.72
CA LEU A 215 12.58 -2.87 -2.42
C LEU A 215 13.25 -1.50 -2.33
N HIS A 216 12.90 -0.57 -3.23
CA HIS A 216 13.36 0.81 -3.13
C HIS A 216 12.89 1.47 -1.82
N CYS A 217 11.61 1.34 -1.47
CA CYS A 217 11.07 1.87 -0.22
C CYS A 217 11.79 1.27 1.00
N ALA A 218 12.06 -0.03 0.98
CA ALA A 218 12.80 -0.73 2.03
C ALA A 218 14.22 -0.18 2.20
N LEU A 219 14.97 0.00 1.10
CA LEU A 219 16.31 0.57 1.10
C LEU A 219 16.32 2.00 1.64
N SER A 220 15.40 2.84 1.17
CA SER A 220 15.31 4.24 1.57
C SER A 220 15.03 4.39 3.07
N ASN A 221 14.02 3.69 3.59
CA ASN A 221 13.70 3.69 5.01
C ASN A 221 14.84 3.07 5.85
N GLY A 222 15.51 2.05 5.32
CA GLY A 222 16.68 1.45 5.95
C GLY A 222 17.82 2.44 6.15
N ALA A 223 18.13 3.24 5.13
CA ALA A 223 19.12 4.32 5.24
C ALA A 223 18.69 5.41 6.23
N HIS A 224 17.41 5.80 6.24
CA HIS A 224 16.87 6.78 7.21
C HIS A 224 16.92 6.29 8.66
N SER A 225 16.82 4.98 8.88
CA SER A 225 16.99 4.40 10.22
C SER A 225 18.38 4.64 10.81
N GLY A 226 19.39 4.93 9.97
CA GLY A 226 20.78 5.06 10.41
C GLY A 226 21.33 3.79 11.07
N ARG A 227 20.75 2.62 10.76
CA ARG A 227 21.15 1.31 11.30
C ARG A 227 21.37 0.25 10.22
N MET A 228 21.01 0.52 8.97
CA MET A 228 21.24 -0.39 7.86
C MET A 228 22.73 -0.45 7.52
N THR A 229 23.30 -1.65 7.48
CA THR A 229 24.69 -1.88 7.05
C THR A 229 24.81 -1.83 5.52
N TYR A 230 26.01 -1.60 5.01
CA TYR A 230 26.30 -1.72 3.58
C TYR A 230 26.03 -3.13 3.04
N GLU A 231 26.27 -4.17 3.85
CA GLU A 231 25.91 -5.54 3.49
C GLU A 231 24.40 -5.72 3.31
N ALA A 232 23.58 -5.27 4.29
CA ALA A 232 22.14 -5.37 4.19
C ALA A 232 21.58 -4.56 2.99
N ALA A 233 22.15 -3.39 2.73
CA ALA A 233 21.81 -2.57 1.57
C ALA A 233 22.17 -3.27 0.24
N LEU A 234 23.35 -3.88 0.15
CA LEU A 234 23.79 -4.61 -1.04
C LEU A 234 22.87 -5.79 -1.36
N THR A 235 22.36 -6.50 -0.35
CA THR A 235 21.36 -7.55 -0.56
C THR A 235 20.12 -7.01 -1.27
N ILE A 236 19.56 -5.87 -0.80
CA ILE A 236 18.39 -5.24 -1.43
C ILE A 236 18.72 -4.74 -2.84
N LEU A 237 19.89 -4.12 -3.03
CA LEU A 237 20.33 -3.61 -4.33
C LEU A 237 20.52 -4.73 -5.38
N GLN A 238 21.07 -5.88 -4.96
CA GLN A 238 21.18 -7.07 -5.81
C GLN A 238 19.80 -7.59 -6.24
N GLU A 239 18.83 -7.62 -5.33
CA GLU A 239 17.45 -8.00 -5.65
C GLU A 239 16.82 -7.03 -6.67
N ILE A 240 17.04 -5.71 -6.52
CA ILE A 240 16.61 -4.69 -7.50
C ILE A 240 17.27 -4.94 -8.87
N ARG A 241 18.59 -5.19 -8.92
CA ARG A 241 19.30 -5.45 -10.19
C ARG A 241 18.76 -6.67 -10.92
N VAL A 242 18.32 -7.70 -10.19
CA VAL A 242 17.76 -8.92 -10.78
C VAL A 242 16.30 -8.75 -11.22
N SER A 243 15.48 -8.05 -10.44
CA SER A 243 14.05 -7.84 -10.71
C SER A 243 13.80 -6.78 -11.77
N PHE A 244 14.56 -5.68 -11.77
CA PHE A 244 14.31 -4.52 -12.64
C PHE A 244 14.23 -4.86 -14.14
N PRO A 245 15.17 -5.64 -14.73
CA PRO A 245 15.07 -6.00 -16.16
C PRO A 245 13.91 -6.94 -16.48
N LYS A 246 13.43 -7.74 -15.52
CA LYS A 246 12.27 -8.61 -15.70
C LYS A 246 10.99 -7.79 -15.69
N MET A 247 10.87 -6.91 -14.70
CA MET A 247 9.77 -5.96 -14.54
C MET A 247 9.59 -5.07 -15.78
N LEU A 248 10.66 -4.51 -16.32
CA LEU A 248 10.60 -3.65 -17.51
C LEU A 248 10.02 -4.36 -18.75
N ARG A 249 10.08 -5.69 -18.86
CA ARG A 249 9.50 -6.40 -20.01
C ARG A 249 7.98 -6.31 -20.06
N ILE A 250 7.34 -6.10 -18.92
CA ILE A 250 5.88 -6.11 -18.76
C ILE A 250 5.38 -4.69 -18.43
N TRP A 251 6.09 -3.97 -17.56
CA TRP A 251 5.61 -2.75 -16.89
C TRP A 251 6.34 -1.47 -17.31
N ALA A 252 6.98 -1.44 -18.48
CA ALA A 252 7.72 -0.26 -18.98
C ALA A 252 6.84 0.93 -19.41
N ASN A 253 5.51 0.81 -19.40
CA ASN A 253 4.60 1.87 -19.85
C ASN A 253 3.52 2.23 -18.81
N THR A 254 3.71 1.82 -17.55
CA THR A 254 2.75 2.08 -16.46
C THR A 254 2.81 3.54 -16.00
N ALA A 255 1.82 3.96 -15.22
CA ALA A 255 1.84 5.27 -14.57
C ALA A 255 3.09 5.42 -13.66
N LEU A 256 3.46 4.36 -12.93
CA LEU A 256 4.68 4.31 -12.12
C LEU A 256 5.96 4.48 -12.97
N SER A 257 6.03 3.80 -14.13
CA SER A 257 7.13 3.95 -15.09
C SER A 257 7.27 5.38 -15.62
N LYS A 258 6.15 5.99 -16.03
CA LYS A 258 6.07 7.37 -16.54
C LYS A 258 6.41 8.43 -15.47
N GLY A 259 6.34 8.05 -14.19
CA GLY A 259 6.87 8.84 -13.08
C GLY A 259 8.39 8.76 -12.98
N GLU A 260 8.90 8.61 -11.76
CA GLU A 260 10.35 8.56 -11.49
C GLU A 260 10.88 7.14 -11.21
N ARG A 261 10.01 6.11 -11.22
CA ARG A 261 10.37 4.74 -10.80
C ARG A 261 11.61 4.24 -11.54
N ASP A 262 11.60 4.27 -12.86
CA ASP A 262 12.67 3.67 -13.68
C ASP A 262 14.00 4.41 -13.52
N ALA A 263 13.94 5.74 -13.38
CA ALA A 263 15.09 6.57 -13.08
C ALA A 263 15.67 6.24 -11.69
N VAL A 264 14.81 6.08 -10.68
CA VAL A 264 15.21 5.71 -9.31
C VAL A 264 15.85 4.32 -9.27
N LEU A 265 15.23 3.31 -9.88
CA LEU A 265 15.74 1.94 -9.90
C LEU A 265 17.05 1.83 -10.68
N SER A 266 17.19 2.55 -11.80
CA SER A 266 18.46 2.61 -12.55
C SER A 266 19.61 3.18 -11.71
N LYS A 267 19.34 4.22 -10.90
CA LYS A 267 20.32 4.80 -9.97
C LYS A 267 20.74 3.79 -8.90
N HIS A 268 19.84 2.95 -8.40
CA HIS A 268 20.16 1.89 -7.43
C HIS A 268 21.11 0.84 -8.02
N ILE A 269 20.93 0.46 -9.27
CA ILE A 269 21.85 -0.48 -9.96
C ILE A 269 23.26 0.13 -10.08
N ALA A 270 23.35 1.41 -10.42
CA ALA A 270 24.64 2.11 -10.46
C ALA A 270 25.26 2.23 -9.05
N MET A 271 24.45 2.42 -8.02
CA MET A 271 24.88 2.46 -6.62
C MET A 271 25.46 1.13 -6.15
N GLU A 272 24.83 -0.01 -6.48
CA GLU A 272 25.35 -1.35 -6.16
C GLU A 272 26.80 -1.49 -6.62
N SER A 273 27.05 -1.17 -7.89
CA SER A 273 28.37 -1.28 -8.51
C SER A 273 29.42 -0.43 -7.78
N ARG A 274 29.06 0.81 -7.42
CA ARG A 274 29.94 1.73 -6.67
C ARG A 274 30.24 1.23 -5.25
N LEU A 275 29.24 0.67 -4.56
CA LEU A 275 29.41 0.15 -3.20
C LEU A 275 30.30 -1.09 -3.21
N VAL A 276 30.07 -2.01 -4.14
CA VAL A 276 30.93 -3.20 -4.32
C VAL A 276 32.38 -2.79 -4.59
N GLU A 277 32.61 -1.81 -5.47
CA GLU A 277 33.95 -1.30 -5.76
C GLU A 277 34.60 -0.67 -4.52
N LYS A 278 33.89 0.19 -3.78
CA LYS A 278 34.42 0.82 -2.56
C LYS A 278 34.77 -0.18 -1.48
N ILE A 279 33.94 -1.23 -1.31
CA ILE A 279 34.21 -2.32 -0.35
C ILE A 279 35.42 -3.14 -0.82
N GLY A 280 35.51 -3.46 -2.11
CA GLY A 280 36.66 -4.18 -2.67
C GLY A 280 37.98 -3.43 -2.51
N LYS A 281 37.94 -2.09 -2.55
CA LYS A 281 39.10 -1.21 -2.28
C LYS A 281 39.35 -0.98 -0.79
N GLY A 282 38.53 -1.51 0.12
CA GLY A 282 38.63 -1.28 1.56
C GLY A 282 38.33 0.16 2.00
N VAL A 283 37.71 0.98 1.14
CA VAL A 283 37.34 2.38 1.45
C VAL A 283 36.21 2.43 2.47
N ILE A 284 35.31 1.45 2.41
CA ILE A 284 34.21 1.28 3.37
C ILE A 284 34.15 -0.19 3.81
N SER A 285 33.75 -0.44 5.06
CA SER A 285 33.50 -1.79 5.57
C SER A 285 32.07 -2.24 5.23
N LYS A 286 31.87 -3.55 5.03
CA LYS A 286 30.54 -4.18 4.88
C LYS A 286 29.63 -3.92 6.08
N ASP A 287 30.21 -3.92 7.28
CA ASP A 287 29.52 -3.65 8.55
C ASP A 287 29.29 -2.15 8.80
N GLY A 288 29.86 -1.29 7.94
CA GLY A 288 29.63 0.14 8.01
C GLY A 288 28.15 0.48 7.80
N ILE A 289 27.68 1.52 8.48
CA ILE A 289 26.30 1.98 8.33
C ILE A 289 26.16 2.80 7.04
N LEU A 290 25.16 2.44 6.23
CA LEU A 290 24.78 3.20 5.05
C LEU A 290 24.17 4.54 5.50
N SER A 291 24.78 5.66 5.11
CA SER A 291 24.20 6.97 5.38
C SER A 291 23.20 7.36 4.32
N ILE A 292 22.20 8.17 4.70
CA ILE A 292 21.26 8.73 3.73
C ILE A 292 21.96 9.62 2.67
N LYS A 293 23.12 10.20 3.01
CA LYS A 293 23.92 10.97 2.06
C LYS A 293 24.51 10.08 0.98
N ASP A 294 24.92 8.85 1.31
CA ASP A 294 25.43 7.89 0.33
C ASP A 294 24.33 7.43 -0.63
N LEU A 295 23.10 7.27 -0.12
CA LEU A 295 21.91 7.00 -0.93
C LEU A 295 21.57 8.20 -1.84
N ASN A 296 21.52 9.41 -1.27
CA ASN A 296 21.16 10.63 -1.99
C ASN A 296 22.22 11.10 -2.99
N ALA A 297 23.50 10.78 -2.76
CA ALA A 297 24.59 11.01 -3.70
C ALA A 297 24.43 10.16 -4.98
N CYS A 298 23.57 9.14 -4.96
CA CYS A 298 23.18 8.36 -6.14
C CYS A 298 21.77 8.74 -6.62
N ALA A 299 20.88 9.18 -5.72
CA ALA A 299 19.51 9.56 -6.01
C ALA A 299 19.06 10.73 -5.12
N PRO A 300 19.28 12.01 -5.51
CA PRO A 300 18.81 13.13 -4.73
C PRO A 300 17.29 13.21 -4.83
N HIS A 301 16.58 12.46 -3.98
CA HIS A 301 15.15 12.61 -3.80
C HIS A 301 14.87 12.92 -2.33
N ARG A 302 14.09 13.98 -2.13
CA ARG A 302 13.25 14.04 -0.95
C ARG A 302 12.25 12.90 -1.12
N LEU A 303 12.08 12.04 -0.13
CA LEU A 303 10.90 11.16 0.00
C LEU A 303 9.58 11.94 -0.17
N HIS A 304 9.63 13.27 -0.16
CA HIS A 304 8.57 14.17 -0.52
C HIS A 304 8.17 14.27 -2.00
N HIS A 305 8.93 13.83 -3.02
CA HIS A 305 8.59 14.28 -4.39
C HIS A 305 7.52 13.51 -5.18
N ILE A 306 7.06 12.34 -4.73
CA ILE A 306 5.77 11.81 -5.23
C ILE A 306 4.58 12.41 -4.44
N LEU A 307 4.83 12.99 -3.26
CA LEU A 307 3.77 13.53 -2.38
C LEU A 307 3.67 15.07 -2.32
N VAL A 308 4.71 15.85 -2.64
CA VAL A 308 4.76 17.32 -2.48
C VAL A 308 4.68 18.07 -3.82
N SER A 309 5.11 17.47 -4.94
CA SER A 309 4.88 18.07 -6.27
C SER A 309 3.40 18.13 -6.66
N LEU A 310 2.51 17.45 -5.93
CA LEU A 310 1.08 17.38 -6.22
C LEU A 310 0.20 18.09 -5.16
N ILE A 311 0.80 18.64 -4.11
CA ILE A 311 0.12 19.52 -3.13
C ILE A 311 0.08 20.98 -3.65
N ALA A 312 0.84 21.31 -4.69
CA ALA A 312 0.86 22.66 -5.29
C ALA A 312 -0.14 22.83 -6.45
N ILE A 313 -1.40 22.39 -6.30
CA ILE A 313 -2.51 22.97 -7.06
C ILE A 313 -3.13 24.05 -6.17
N ARG A 314 -2.78 25.31 -6.46
CA ARG A 314 -3.42 26.49 -5.86
C ARG A 314 -4.95 26.39 -6.02
N PRO A 315 -5.73 27.01 -5.10
CA PRO A 315 -7.17 27.11 -5.28
C PRO A 315 -7.43 28.04 -6.47
N LEU A 316 -7.70 27.47 -7.64
CA LEU A 316 -8.46 28.20 -8.66
C LEU A 316 -9.88 28.23 -8.15
N GLY A 317 -10.26 29.36 -7.56
CA GLY A 317 -11.63 29.66 -7.20
C GLY A 317 -12.50 29.57 -8.44
N VAL A 318 -13.18 28.44 -8.60
CA VAL A 318 -14.30 28.30 -9.51
C VAL A 318 -15.54 28.22 -8.63
N HIS A 319 -16.22 29.36 -8.51
CA HIS A 319 -17.57 29.43 -7.99
C HIS A 319 -18.47 28.60 -8.91
N ILE A 320 -18.85 27.40 -8.46
CA ILE A 320 -19.96 26.67 -9.05
C ILE A 320 -21.23 27.30 -8.49
N TYR A 321 -21.97 27.99 -9.35
CA TYR A 321 -23.32 28.44 -9.07
C TYR A 321 -24.20 27.23 -8.77
N LEU A 322 -24.71 27.15 -7.55
CA LEU A 322 -25.84 26.29 -7.19
C LEU A 322 -27.06 26.77 -7.96
N LEU A 323 -27.44 26.03 -9.01
CA LEU A 323 -28.83 25.99 -9.43
C LEU A 323 -29.50 24.86 -8.65
N LEU A 324 -29.99 25.21 -7.46
CA LEU A 324 -31.18 24.55 -6.92
C LEU A 324 -32.40 25.01 -7.74
N PRO A 325 -33.45 24.19 -7.87
CA PRO A 325 -34.67 24.59 -8.57
C PRO A 325 -35.33 25.84 -7.96
#